data_AF-A0A0K8Q2U2-F1
#
_entry.id   AF-A0A0K8Q2U2-F1
#
_cell.length_a   1.000
_cell.length_b   1.000
_cell.length_c   1.000
_cell.angle_alpha   90.00
_cell.angle_beta   90.00
_cell.angle_gamma   90.00
#
_symmetry.space_group_name_H-M   'P 1'
#
loop_
_entity.id
_entity.type
_entity.pdbx_description
1 polymer ?
#
loop_
_entity_poly.entity_id
_entity_poly.type
_entity_poly.pdbx_seq_one_letter_code
_entity_poly.pdbx_strand_id
1 'polypeptide(L)'
;MLIPAAANRPATRKRWVNGVGTAEAPGQVFFQKNLDGSTPGWIPRASIRHKDRTNQYPLVNDAATLTWLAQMGSLEIHVPQWRVDSHGDAMFPDRMVLDLDPGEGAGLAECVEVAKLARLILADVGLDPVPVTSGSKGIHLYARLDGTQSSEQISEFAHELARALEADHPDLAVSDMKKALRTGKVLVDWSQNSAAKTTIVPYSLRGRLRPTVAAPRTWRELASPALKQLDYREVMRRVQGGKDPFAPISGGSGDSKLEKYRSKRDPEATPEPFTAEHHLADSSRGVLREKFVIQEHHASRLHYDFRLERDGVLVSWALPKGVPTSGKQNHLAVQTEDHPMDYADFEGTIPKGSTGPGP
;
A
#
# COMPACT_ATOMS: atom_id res chain seq x y z
N MET A 1 7.68 1.88 5.69
CA MET A 1 6.23 1.88 5.98
C MET A 1 5.41 2.72 5.00
N LEU A 2 5.70 4.02 4.75
CA LEU A 2 4.93 4.83 3.77
C LEU A 2 5.04 4.31 2.33
N ILE A 3 6.26 4.06 1.86
CA ILE A 3 6.55 3.65 0.47
C ILE A 3 5.70 2.43 0.05
N PRO A 4 5.67 1.30 0.79
CA PRO A 4 4.77 0.19 0.46
C PRO A 4 3.29 0.56 0.35
N ALA A 5 2.80 1.49 1.19
CA ALA A 5 1.39 1.93 1.14
C ALA A 5 1.07 2.80 -0.09
N ALA A 6 2.08 3.44 -0.68
CA ALA A 6 1.99 4.33 -1.85
C ALA A 6 2.47 3.69 -3.16
N ALA A 7 3.16 2.55 -3.09
CA ALA A 7 3.91 1.96 -4.19
C ALA A 7 3.01 1.70 -5.42
N ASN A 8 3.52 2.12 -6.58
CA ASN A 8 2.85 2.03 -7.88
C ASN A 8 1.48 2.71 -7.92
N ARG A 9 1.22 3.70 -7.07
CA ARG A 9 0.01 4.50 -7.13
C ARG A 9 0.33 5.92 -7.57
N PRO A 10 -0.39 6.51 -8.54
CA PRO A 10 -0.13 7.87 -8.99
C PRO A 10 -0.42 8.87 -7.87
N ALA A 11 0.63 9.53 -7.37
CA ALA A 11 0.55 10.37 -6.20
C ALA A 11 0.13 11.81 -6.53
N THR A 12 -1.02 12.22 -5.98
CA THR A 12 -1.43 13.63 -5.92
C THR A 12 -0.77 14.29 -4.72
N ARG A 13 -0.14 15.45 -4.93
CA ARG A 13 0.55 16.19 -3.86
C ARG A 13 -0.32 17.34 -3.41
N LYS A 14 -0.46 17.51 -2.10
CA LYS A 14 -1.01 18.73 -1.51
C LYS A 14 0.12 19.49 -0.83
N ARG A 15 0.38 20.71 -1.31
CA ARG A 15 1.62 21.43 -1.05
C ARG A 15 1.40 22.71 -0.26
N TRP A 16 2.28 22.95 0.71
CA TRP A 16 2.39 24.17 1.50
C TRP A 16 3.82 24.68 1.41
N VAL A 17 4.12 25.45 0.36
CA VAL A 17 5.49 25.91 0.06
C VAL A 17 6.07 26.75 1.20
N ASN A 18 5.23 27.56 1.85
CA ASN A 18 5.62 28.44 2.96
C ASN A 18 5.10 27.95 4.32
N GLY A 19 4.79 26.65 4.44
CA GLY A 19 4.22 26.07 5.65
C GLY A 19 2.72 26.31 5.83
N VAL A 20 2.16 25.74 6.91
CA VAL A 20 0.70 25.70 7.17
C VAL A 20 0.13 27.01 7.73
N GLY A 21 0.97 27.99 8.08
CA GLY A 21 0.56 29.23 8.73
C GLY A 21 0.10 29.06 10.18
N THR A 22 -0.74 29.97 10.66
CA THR A 22 -1.35 29.94 11.99
C THR A 22 -2.87 29.73 11.92
N ALA A 23 -3.55 29.69 13.06
CA ALA A 23 -5.01 29.57 13.09
C ALA A 23 -5.70 30.81 12.49
N GLU A 24 -5.10 31.97 12.72
CA GLU A 24 -5.59 33.28 12.30
C GLU A 24 -5.16 33.63 10.86
N ALA A 25 -4.00 33.13 10.43
CA ALA A 25 -3.45 33.33 9.09
C ALA A 25 -3.00 32.00 8.47
N PRO A 26 -3.93 31.19 7.92
CA PRO A 26 -3.61 29.91 7.29
C PRO A 26 -2.69 30.08 6.08
N GLY A 27 -1.71 29.19 5.94
CA GLY A 27 -0.78 29.19 4.81
C GLY A 27 -1.45 28.77 3.49
N GLN A 28 -0.92 29.28 2.38
CA GLN A 28 -1.42 28.92 1.04
C GLN A 28 -1.18 27.46 0.73
N VAL A 29 -2.19 26.83 0.12
CA VAL A 29 -2.18 25.43 -0.27
C VAL A 29 -2.73 25.22 -1.66
N PHE A 30 -2.18 24.25 -2.38
CA PHE A 30 -2.75 23.79 -3.64
C PHE A 30 -2.53 22.29 -3.83
N PHE A 31 -3.41 21.69 -4.63
CA PHE A 31 -3.26 20.31 -5.11
C PHE A 31 -2.50 20.33 -6.44
N GLN A 32 -1.48 19.50 -6.54
CA GLN A 32 -0.72 19.30 -7.76
C GLN A 32 -0.86 17.83 -8.19
N LYS A 33 -1.49 17.65 -9.35
CA LYS A 33 -1.70 16.35 -10.00
C LYS A 33 -0.65 16.11 -11.07
N ASN A 34 -0.59 16.99 -12.06
CA ASN A 34 0.41 16.89 -13.13
C ASN A 34 1.82 17.22 -12.60
N LEU A 35 2.83 16.51 -13.08
CA LEU A 35 4.23 16.89 -12.97
C LEU A 35 4.52 18.07 -13.91
N ASP A 36 5.49 18.90 -13.54
CA ASP A 36 5.95 20.02 -14.36
C ASP A 36 7.30 19.71 -15.03
N GLY A 37 7.70 20.55 -15.98
CA GLY A 37 8.95 20.38 -16.74
C GLY A 37 10.23 20.46 -15.90
N SER A 38 10.16 20.93 -14.65
CA SER A 38 11.29 20.97 -13.72
C SER A 38 11.46 19.69 -12.91
N THR A 39 10.54 18.72 -13.08
CA THR A 39 10.61 17.44 -12.36
C THR A 39 11.85 16.64 -12.81
N PRO A 40 12.71 16.20 -11.88
CA PRO A 40 13.90 15.44 -12.24
C PRO A 40 13.59 14.18 -13.04
N GLY A 41 14.46 13.86 -14.01
CA GLY A 41 14.27 12.71 -14.91
C GLY A 41 14.22 11.36 -14.19
N TRP A 42 14.90 11.24 -13.05
CA TRP A 42 14.95 10.02 -12.24
C TRP A 42 13.67 9.73 -11.45
N ILE A 43 12.73 10.68 -11.35
CA ILE A 43 11.46 10.48 -10.65
C ILE A 43 10.59 9.48 -11.44
N PRO A 44 10.26 8.31 -10.84
CA PRO A 44 9.34 7.36 -11.46
C PRO A 44 7.97 8.00 -11.66
N ARG A 45 7.33 7.75 -12.81
CA ARG A 45 6.08 8.42 -13.17
C ARG A 45 5.15 7.53 -13.99
N ALA A 46 3.85 7.78 -13.89
CA ALA A 46 2.82 7.17 -14.71
C ALA A 46 1.98 8.24 -15.42
N SER A 47 1.54 7.93 -16.65
CA SER A 47 0.67 8.81 -17.43
C SER A 47 -0.77 8.37 -17.28
N ILE A 48 -1.61 9.21 -16.67
CA ILE A 48 -3.02 8.91 -16.46
C ILE A 48 -3.87 9.78 -17.38
N ARG A 49 -4.65 9.13 -18.24
CA ARG A 49 -5.61 9.78 -19.13
C ARG A 49 -6.87 10.15 -18.35
N HIS A 50 -7.16 11.45 -18.29
CA HIS A 50 -8.44 11.97 -17.83
C HIS A 50 -9.29 12.37 -19.05
N LYS A 51 -10.54 12.79 -18.82
CA LYS A 51 -11.49 13.18 -19.87
C LYS A 51 -10.90 14.20 -20.86
N ASP A 52 -10.25 15.24 -20.34
CA ASP A 52 -9.81 16.38 -21.17
C ASP A 52 -8.29 16.49 -21.33
N ARG A 53 -7.51 15.70 -20.58
CA ARG A 53 -6.04 15.82 -20.54
C ARG A 53 -5.37 14.55 -20.04
N THR A 54 -4.12 14.35 -20.43
CA THR A 54 -3.24 13.36 -19.81
C THR A 54 -2.32 14.06 -18.81
N ASN A 55 -2.30 13.56 -17.58
CA ASN A 55 -1.41 14.05 -16.53
C ASN A 55 -0.32 13.01 -16.26
N GLN A 56 0.90 13.47 -16.03
CA GLN A 56 1.96 12.65 -15.45
C GLN A 56 1.93 12.78 -13.93
N TYR A 57 1.96 11.66 -13.24
CA TYR A 57 1.99 11.59 -11.78
C TYR A 57 3.28 10.92 -11.31
N PRO A 58 3.90 11.39 -10.21
CA PRO A 58 5.02 10.67 -9.61
C PRO A 58 4.53 9.38 -8.93
N LEU A 59 5.36 8.34 -8.93
CA LEU A 59 5.16 7.10 -8.19
C LEU A 59 6.13 7.08 -7.00
N VAL A 60 5.60 6.96 -5.79
CA VAL A 60 6.41 7.00 -4.56
C VAL A 60 6.93 5.59 -4.25
N ASN A 61 7.88 5.14 -5.07
CA ASN A 61 8.39 3.77 -5.04
C ASN A 61 9.70 3.64 -4.24
N ASP A 62 10.34 4.75 -3.91
CA ASP A 62 11.66 4.77 -3.29
C ASP A 62 11.84 5.98 -2.35
N ALA A 63 12.90 5.91 -1.54
CA ALA A 63 13.22 6.95 -0.55
C ALA A 63 13.63 8.28 -1.18
N ALA A 64 14.27 8.26 -2.36
CA ALA A 64 14.69 9.48 -3.05
C ALA A 64 13.48 10.27 -3.54
N THR A 65 12.48 9.61 -4.11
CA THR A 65 11.21 10.21 -4.54
C THR A 65 10.45 10.79 -3.35
N LEU A 66 10.39 10.08 -2.21
CA LEU A 66 9.76 10.60 -1.00
C LEU A 66 10.50 11.83 -0.44
N THR A 67 11.84 11.82 -0.49
CA THR A 67 12.68 12.96 -0.08
C THR A 67 12.47 14.16 -0.99
N TRP A 68 12.36 13.95 -2.30
CA TRP A 68 12.00 15.01 -3.25
C TRP A 68 10.62 15.60 -2.97
N LEU A 69 9.62 14.77 -2.64
CA LEU A 69 8.30 15.28 -2.24
C LEU A 69 8.36 16.18 -1.01
N ALA A 70 9.19 15.82 -0.03
CA ALA A 70 9.45 16.65 1.15
C ALA A 70 10.11 17.99 0.76
N GLN A 71 11.14 17.97 -0.10
CA GLN A 71 11.78 19.18 -0.63
C GLN A 71 10.78 20.10 -1.35
N MET A 72 9.80 19.52 -2.06
CA MET A 72 8.77 20.28 -2.76
C MET A 72 7.67 20.84 -1.83
N GLY A 73 7.77 20.63 -0.51
CA GLY A 73 6.76 21.07 0.46
C GLY A 73 5.44 20.30 0.36
N SER A 74 5.49 19.04 -0.10
CA SER A 74 4.31 18.17 -0.22
C SER A 74 3.99 17.52 1.12
N LEU A 75 3.25 18.23 1.98
CA LEU A 75 2.89 17.72 3.30
C LEU A 75 1.91 16.55 3.22
N GLU A 76 0.95 16.58 2.29
CA GLU A 76 0.02 15.45 2.11
C GLU A 76 0.24 14.76 0.77
N ILE A 77 0.35 13.43 0.84
CA ILE A 77 0.43 12.54 -0.32
C ILE A 77 -0.89 11.78 -0.41
N HIS A 78 -1.57 11.90 -1.54
CA HIS A 78 -2.87 11.28 -1.80
C HIS A 78 -2.75 10.30 -2.96
N VAL A 79 -3.31 9.10 -2.82
CA VAL A 79 -3.22 8.01 -3.80
C VAL A 79 -4.61 7.39 -4.04
N PRO A 80 -4.86 6.83 -5.23
CA PRO A 80 -6.06 6.01 -5.45
C PRO A 80 -5.96 4.65 -4.75
N GLN A 81 -7.05 3.87 -4.82
CA GLN A 81 -7.08 2.49 -4.28
C GLN A 81 -6.62 1.42 -5.28
N TRP A 82 -6.29 1.82 -6.51
CA TRP A 82 -5.66 0.99 -7.53
C TRP A 82 -4.17 1.32 -7.71
N ARG A 83 -3.45 0.47 -8.44
CA ARG A 83 -2.03 0.63 -8.83
C ARG A 83 -1.90 0.69 -10.35
N VAL A 84 -0.75 1.14 -10.83
CA VAL A 84 -0.33 0.93 -12.22
C VAL A 84 0.56 -0.30 -12.32
N ASP A 85 0.49 -1.00 -13.44
CA ASP A 85 1.44 -2.06 -13.77
C ASP A 85 2.77 -1.51 -14.34
N SER A 86 3.64 -2.42 -14.79
CA SER A 86 4.93 -2.08 -15.41
C SER A 86 4.81 -1.31 -16.74
N HIS A 87 3.66 -1.37 -17.39
CA HIS A 87 3.37 -0.63 -18.63
C HIS A 87 2.72 0.73 -18.35
N GLY A 88 2.36 1.00 -17.09
CA GLY A 88 1.71 2.23 -16.67
C GLY A 88 0.19 2.18 -16.80
N ASP A 89 -0.38 1.00 -17.09
CA ASP A 89 -1.81 0.80 -17.21
C ASP A 89 -2.45 0.64 -15.82
N ALA A 90 -3.64 1.22 -15.65
CA ALA A 90 -4.35 1.15 -14.38
C ALA A 90 -4.88 -0.27 -14.15
N MET A 91 -4.52 -0.84 -13.01
CA MET A 91 -5.01 -2.13 -12.54
C MET A 91 -6.33 -1.97 -11.77
N PHE A 92 -7.00 -3.08 -11.50
CA PHE A 92 -8.09 -3.10 -10.53
C PHE A 92 -7.59 -2.80 -9.11
N PRO A 93 -8.45 -2.21 -8.25
CA PRO A 93 -8.11 -1.92 -6.87
C PRO A 93 -7.72 -3.17 -6.09
N ASP A 94 -6.59 -3.10 -5.40
CA ASP A 94 -6.07 -4.13 -4.48
C ASP A 94 -6.45 -3.84 -3.02
N ARG A 95 -7.20 -2.76 -2.79
CA ARG A 95 -7.77 -2.41 -1.50
C ARG A 95 -9.03 -1.56 -1.68
N MET A 96 -9.88 -1.55 -0.66
CA MET A 96 -10.97 -0.59 -0.52
C MET A 96 -10.72 0.33 0.67
N VAL A 97 -11.44 1.44 0.74
CA VAL A 97 -11.41 2.37 1.87
C VAL A 97 -12.82 2.86 2.24
N LEU A 98 -13.11 2.98 3.52
CA LEU A 98 -14.21 3.79 4.04
C LEU A 98 -13.63 4.98 4.80
N ASP A 99 -14.01 6.20 4.42
CA ASP A 99 -13.61 7.42 5.14
C ASP A 99 -14.72 7.83 6.11
N LEU A 100 -14.47 7.64 7.41
CA LEU A 100 -15.40 7.94 8.48
C LEU A 100 -15.13 9.37 8.97
N ASP A 101 -15.93 10.33 8.51
CA ASP A 101 -15.77 11.76 8.79
C ASP A 101 -16.86 12.25 9.76
N PRO A 102 -16.51 12.67 10.99
CA PRO A 102 -17.51 13.12 11.96
C PRO A 102 -18.09 14.48 11.55
N GLY A 103 -19.41 14.56 11.52
CA GLY A 103 -20.14 15.81 11.37
C GLY A 103 -20.06 16.69 12.61
N GLU A 104 -20.71 17.85 12.56
CA GLU A 104 -20.78 18.76 13.70
C GLU A 104 -21.48 18.07 14.89
N GLY A 105 -20.86 18.11 16.07
CA GLY A 105 -21.38 17.43 17.27
C GLY A 105 -20.92 15.97 17.41
N ALA A 106 -20.43 15.34 16.34
CA ALA A 106 -19.73 14.05 16.41
C ALA A 106 -18.22 14.25 16.44
N GLY A 107 -17.49 13.23 16.91
CA GLY A 107 -16.05 13.25 17.04
C GLY A 107 -15.43 11.88 16.76
N LEU A 108 -14.22 11.71 17.30
CA LEU A 108 -13.43 10.50 17.07
C LEU A 108 -14.07 9.27 17.75
N ALA A 109 -14.81 9.46 18.85
CA ALA A 109 -15.47 8.37 19.57
C ALA A 109 -16.57 7.73 18.71
N GLU A 110 -17.43 8.55 18.11
CA GLU A 110 -18.49 8.10 17.20
C GLU A 110 -17.88 7.42 15.96
N CYS A 111 -16.76 7.93 15.45
CA CYS A 111 -16.03 7.27 14.35
C CYS A 111 -15.53 5.87 14.76
N VAL A 112 -15.12 5.67 16.01
CA VAL A 112 -14.72 4.34 16.51
C VAL A 112 -15.90 3.39 16.58
N GLU A 113 -17.06 3.87 17.01
CA GLU A 113 -18.28 3.06 17.06
C GLU A 113 -18.68 2.60 15.65
N VAL A 114 -18.77 3.53 14.70
CA VAL A 114 -19.03 3.20 13.29
C VAL A 114 -17.96 2.27 12.72
N ALA A 115 -16.69 2.49 13.06
CA ALA A 115 -15.61 1.63 12.60
C ALA A 115 -15.74 0.19 13.09
N LYS A 116 -16.16 -0.02 14.35
CA LYS A 116 -16.39 -1.35 14.91
C LYS A 116 -17.57 -2.05 14.24
N LEU A 117 -18.64 -1.32 13.95
CA LEU A 117 -19.81 -1.85 13.23
C LEU A 117 -19.44 -2.25 11.80
N ALA A 118 -18.75 -1.36 11.08
CA ALA A 118 -18.26 -1.64 9.73
C ALA A 118 -17.32 -2.86 9.69
N ARG A 119 -16.48 -3.03 10.72
CA ARG A 119 -15.59 -4.20 10.84
C ARG A 119 -16.37 -5.52 10.88
N LEU A 120 -17.48 -5.59 11.60
CA LEU A 120 -18.27 -6.81 11.71
C LEU A 120 -18.78 -7.24 10.34
N ILE A 121 -19.40 -6.30 9.61
CA ILE A 121 -19.95 -6.57 8.27
C ILE A 121 -18.83 -6.95 7.28
N LEU A 122 -17.69 -6.26 7.32
CA LEU A 122 -16.53 -6.57 6.48
C LEU A 122 -15.96 -7.96 6.79
N ALA A 123 -15.85 -8.32 8.08
CA ALA A 123 -15.34 -9.63 8.49
C ALA A 123 -16.24 -10.78 8.03
N ASP A 124 -17.57 -10.60 8.06
CA ASP A 124 -18.54 -11.59 7.59
C ASP A 124 -18.40 -11.92 6.10
N VAL A 125 -17.91 -10.96 5.30
CA VAL A 125 -17.60 -11.15 3.87
C VAL A 125 -16.13 -11.49 3.60
N GLY A 126 -15.36 -11.83 4.64
CA GLY A 126 -13.97 -12.27 4.52
C GLY A 126 -12.95 -11.14 4.37
N LEU A 127 -13.34 -9.89 4.64
CA LEU A 127 -12.44 -8.73 4.61
C LEU A 127 -12.03 -8.34 6.03
N ASP A 128 -10.74 -8.33 6.34
CA ASP A 128 -10.22 -7.83 7.63
C ASP A 128 -9.72 -6.39 7.51
N PRO A 129 -10.47 -5.39 7.99
CA PRO A 129 -10.08 -4.00 7.85
C PRO A 129 -9.04 -3.57 8.89
N VAL A 130 -8.10 -2.73 8.44
CA VAL A 130 -7.13 -2.02 9.28
C VAL A 130 -7.58 -0.57 9.48
N PRO A 131 -7.73 -0.11 10.73
CA PRO A 131 -8.09 1.27 11.02
C PRO A 131 -6.87 2.21 10.97
N VAL A 132 -7.07 3.38 10.38
CA VAL A 132 -6.08 4.45 10.25
C VAL A 132 -6.70 5.73 10.78
N THR A 133 -6.23 6.23 11.94
CA THR A 133 -6.64 7.57 12.40
C THR A 133 -6.16 8.58 11.36
N SER A 134 -7.07 9.36 10.77
CA SER A 134 -6.78 10.14 9.56
C SER A 134 -5.70 11.22 9.75
N GLY A 135 -5.39 11.59 10.98
CA GLY A 135 -4.59 12.76 11.34
C GLY A 135 -5.40 14.07 11.31
N SER A 136 -6.67 14.03 10.93
CA SER A 136 -7.58 15.17 10.90
C SER A 136 -8.62 15.01 12.00
N LYS A 137 -9.87 14.66 11.66
CA LYS A 137 -10.96 14.47 12.62
C LYS A 137 -11.37 13.00 12.72
N GLY A 138 -11.48 12.34 11.57
CA GLY A 138 -12.02 10.98 11.45
C GLY A 138 -11.00 9.84 11.39
N ILE A 139 -11.50 8.70 10.91
CA ILE A 139 -10.79 7.41 10.76
C ILE A 139 -11.02 6.90 9.33
N HIS A 140 -9.98 6.37 8.69
CA HIS A 140 -10.14 5.57 7.48
C HIS A 140 -10.09 4.08 7.87
N LEU A 141 -10.96 3.27 7.27
CA LEU A 141 -10.86 1.81 7.32
C LEU A 141 -10.39 1.29 5.96
N TYR A 142 -9.31 0.53 5.94
CA TYR A 142 -8.81 -0.10 4.71
C TYR A 142 -8.95 -1.61 4.80
N ALA A 143 -9.50 -2.24 3.76
CA ALA A 143 -9.52 -3.69 3.62
C ALA A 143 -8.82 -4.09 2.31
N ARG A 144 -8.08 -5.19 2.36
CA ARG A 144 -7.38 -5.72 1.18
C ARG A 144 -8.35 -6.40 0.24
N LEU A 145 -8.13 -6.25 -1.05
CA LEU A 145 -8.88 -6.92 -2.11
C LEU A 145 -7.96 -7.84 -2.90
N ASP A 146 -8.55 -8.77 -3.63
CA ASP A 146 -7.83 -9.71 -4.49
C ASP A 146 -7.44 -9.12 -5.86
N GLY A 147 -7.93 -7.92 -6.18
CA GLY A 147 -7.66 -7.23 -7.44
C GLY A 147 -8.48 -7.74 -8.63
N THR A 148 -9.60 -8.42 -8.40
CA THR A 148 -10.44 -8.96 -9.49
C THR A 148 -11.61 -8.06 -9.90
N GLN A 149 -11.99 -7.13 -9.04
CA GLN A 149 -13.16 -6.27 -9.23
C GLN A 149 -12.77 -4.84 -9.60
N SER A 150 -13.56 -4.20 -10.46
CA SER A 150 -13.31 -2.83 -10.89
C SER A 150 -13.55 -1.82 -9.75
N SER A 151 -13.00 -0.61 -9.87
CA SER A 151 -13.28 0.48 -8.91
C SER A 151 -14.75 0.85 -8.83
N GLU A 152 -15.53 0.63 -9.88
CA GLU A 152 -16.98 0.87 -9.88
C GLU A 152 -17.69 -0.16 -8.99
N GLN A 153 -17.40 -1.45 -9.18
CA GLN A 153 -17.95 -2.53 -8.37
C GLN A 153 -17.58 -2.39 -6.88
N ILE A 154 -16.32 -2.04 -6.59
CA ILE A 154 -15.89 -1.79 -5.20
C ILE A 154 -16.55 -0.54 -4.61
N SER A 155 -16.77 0.50 -5.42
CA SER A 155 -17.49 1.70 -4.96
C SER A 155 -18.96 1.42 -4.68
N GLU A 156 -19.62 0.57 -5.47
CA GLU A 156 -21.00 0.13 -5.24
C GLU A 156 -21.11 -0.72 -3.97
N PHE A 157 -20.19 -1.68 -3.79
CA PHE A 157 -20.11 -2.48 -2.56
C PHE A 157 -19.94 -1.60 -1.31
N ALA A 158 -19.00 -0.63 -1.37
CA ALA A 158 -18.79 0.31 -0.27
C ALA A 158 -20.02 1.19 0.02
N HIS A 159 -20.77 1.55 -1.02
CA HIS A 159 -22.00 2.35 -0.88
C HIS A 159 -23.12 1.55 -0.21
N GLU A 160 -23.32 0.28 -0.60
CA GLU A 160 -24.31 -0.59 0.04
C GLU A 160 -23.95 -0.89 1.49
N LEU A 161 -22.65 -1.09 1.79
CA LEU A 161 -22.17 -1.19 3.17
C LEU A 161 -22.47 0.08 3.98
N ALA A 162 -22.24 1.27 3.42
CA ALA A 162 -22.55 2.55 4.07
C ALA A 162 -24.05 2.72 4.33
N ARG A 163 -24.90 2.29 3.38
CA ARG A 163 -26.37 2.31 3.52
C ARG A 163 -26.87 1.35 4.59
N ALA A 164 -26.30 0.14 4.66
CA ALA A 164 -26.62 -0.82 5.71
C ALA A 164 -26.29 -0.25 7.10
N LEU A 165 -25.11 0.34 7.27
CA LEU A 165 -24.71 1.01 8.52
C LEU A 165 -25.65 2.16 8.90
N GLU A 166 -26.07 2.98 7.94
CA GLU A 166 -27.04 4.06 8.18
C GLU A 166 -28.44 3.52 8.51
N ALA A 167 -28.89 2.44 7.86
CA ALA A 167 -30.20 1.84 8.12
C ALA A 167 -30.30 1.24 9.52
N ASP A 168 -29.25 0.54 9.97
CA ASP A 168 -29.20 -0.10 11.29
C ASP A 168 -28.89 0.90 12.42
N HIS A 169 -28.18 1.98 12.09
CA HIS A 169 -27.73 2.98 13.08
C HIS A 169 -27.97 4.43 12.60
N PRO A 170 -29.24 4.81 12.34
CA PRO A 170 -29.57 6.10 11.71
C PRO A 170 -29.22 7.31 12.57
N ASP A 171 -29.10 7.16 13.89
CA ASP A 171 -28.71 8.25 14.80
C ASP A 171 -27.19 8.44 14.89
N LEU A 172 -26.40 7.51 14.34
CA LEU A 172 -24.94 7.51 14.44
C LEU A 172 -24.26 7.69 13.08
N ALA A 173 -24.79 7.09 12.01
CA ALA A 173 -24.16 7.06 10.69
C ALA A 173 -25.04 7.73 9.61
N VAL A 174 -24.39 8.26 8.57
CA VAL A 174 -25.05 8.77 7.36
C VAL A 174 -24.20 8.45 6.13
N SER A 175 -24.83 8.04 5.03
CA SER A 175 -24.16 7.73 3.76
C SER A 175 -24.36 8.80 2.67
N ASP A 176 -25.34 9.69 2.84
CA ASP A 176 -25.57 10.84 1.95
C ASP A 176 -24.55 11.96 2.19
N MET A 177 -23.99 12.49 1.10
CA MET A 177 -22.97 13.53 1.13
C MET A 177 -23.49 14.90 1.57
N LYS A 178 -24.80 15.13 1.70
CA LYS A 178 -25.36 16.42 2.15
C LYS A 178 -24.91 16.73 3.58
N LYS A 179 -24.21 17.86 3.74
CA LYS A 179 -23.73 18.33 5.05
C LYS A 179 -24.84 18.51 6.09
N ALA A 180 -26.03 18.91 5.65
CA ALA A 180 -27.19 19.13 6.54
C ALA A 180 -27.66 17.85 7.27
N LEU A 181 -27.28 16.67 6.78
CA LEU A 181 -27.66 15.38 7.38
C LEU A 181 -26.63 14.85 8.40
N ARG A 182 -25.50 15.55 8.59
CA ARG A 182 -24.35 15.05 9.35
C ARG A 182 -24.32 15.50 10.81
N THR A 183 -25.18 16.42 11.23
CA THR A 183 -25.17 16.92 12.61
C THR A 183 -25.41 15.76 13.59
N GLY A 184 -24.48 15.55 14.52
CA GLY A 184 -24.48 14.46 15.49
C GLY A 184 -24.05 13.10 14.93
N LYS A 185 -23.71 13.00 13.64
CA LYS A 185 -23.48 11.73 12.93
C LYS A 185 -22.10 11.66 12.29
N VAL A 186 -21.68 10.45 11.97
CA VAL A 186 -20.48 10.16 11.18
C VAL A 186 -20.89 9.90 9.74
N LEU A 187 -20.31 10.65 8.82
CA LEU A 187 -20.40 10.33 7.40
C LEU A 187 -19.55 9.09 7.11
N VAL A 188 -20.16 8.08 6.51
CA VAL A 188 -19.46 6.94 5.91
C VAL A 188 -19.20 7.25 4.44
N ASP A 189 -18.10 7.93 4.14
CA ASP A 189 -17.73 8.29 2.76
C ASP A 189 -17.15 7.09 2.01
N TRP A 190 -18.04 6.44 1.26
CA TRP A 190 -17.76 5.34 0.34
C TRP A 190 -17.17 5.79 -1.01
N SER A 191 -17.31 7.07 -1.36
CA SER A 191 -17.00 7.59 -2.70
C SER A 191 -15.51 7.62 -3.01
N GLN A 192 -14.67 7.50 -1.99
CA GLN A 192 -13.21 7.42 -2.08
C GLN A 192 -12.70 6.19 -2.85
N ASN A 193 -13.56 5.20 -3.09
CA ASN A 193 -13.25 4.02 -3.90
C ASN A 193 -13.37 4.26 -5.42
N SER A 194 -13.96 5.38 -5.85
CA SER A 194 -14.01 5.75 -7.26
C SER A 194 -12.61 5.91 -7.84
N ALA A 195 -12.38 5.39 -9.05
CA ALA A 195 -11.09 5.44 -9.73
C ALA A 195 -10.54 6.88 -9.92
N ALA A 196 -11.42 7.88 -9.94
CA ALA A 196 -11.07 9.29 -10.11
C ALA A 196 -10.70 10.02 -8.80
N LYS A 197 -10.89 9.37 -7.65
CA LYS A 197 -10.66 9.93 -6.32
C LYS A 197 -9.32 9.45 -5.75
N THR A 198 -8.85 10.17 -4.75
CA THR A 198 -7.62 9.85 -4.04
C THR A 198 -7.84 10.09 -2.56
N THR A 199 -7.31 9.21 -1.73
CA THR A 199 -7.32 9.33 -0.27
C THR A 199 -5.91 9.55 0.21
N ILE A 200 -5.76 10.24 1.34
CA ILE A 200 -4.43 10.43 1.91
C ILE A 200 -3.80 9.07 2.25
N VAL A 201 -2.56 8.87 1.82
CA VAL A 201 -1.86 7.60 2.02
C VAL A 201 -1.51 7.43 3.50
N PRO A 202 -1.63 6.22 4.07
CA PRO A 202 -1.10 5.92 5.39
C PRO A 202 0.35 6.39 5.56
N TYR A 203 0.66 6.85 6.75
CA TYR A 203 1.93 7.49 7.15
C TYR A 203 2.18 8.89 6.59
N SER A 204 1.34 9.43 5.71
CA SER A 204 1.46 10.83 5.26
C SER A 204 1.19 11.81 6.40
N LEU A 205 1.96 12.90 6.44
CA LEU A 205 1.65 14.06 7.27
C LEU A 205 0.32 14.70 6.85
N ARG A 206 -0.24 15.52 7.74
CA ARG A 206 -1.38 16.39 7.50
C ARG A 206 -0.93 17.85 7.50
N GLY A 207 -1.43 18.62 6.53
CA GLY A 207 -1.20 20.07 6.48
C GLY A 207 -2.06 20.81 7.50
N ARG A 208 -1.78 20.62 8.78
CA ARG A 208 -2.49 21.22 9.93
C ARG A 208 -1.49 21.88 10.88
N LEU A 209 -1.99 22.71 11.80
CA LEU A 209 -1.18 23.40 12.81
C LEU A 209 -0.30 22.47 13.63
N ARG A 210 -0.83 21.28 13.97
CA ARG A 210 -0.03 20.19 14.52
C ARG A 210 0.33 19.23 13.39
N PRO A 211 1.60 18.76 13.31
CA PRO A 211 2.06 17.85 12.26
C PRO A 211 1.59 16.41 12.55
N THR A 212 0.28 16.23 12.49
CA THR A 212 -0.39 14.93 12.63
C THR A 212 -0.19 14.06 11.40
N VAL A 213 -0.43 12.77 11.54
CA VAL A 213 -0.21 11.75 10.51
C VAL A 213 -1.46 10.91 10.32
N ALA A 214 -1.71 10.47 9.07
CA ALA A 214 -2.64 9.37 8.79
C ALA A 214 -2.05 8.06 9.33
N ALA A 215 -2.25 7.78 10.61
CA ALA A 215 -1.48 6.79 11.36
C ALA A 215 -2.25 5.46 11.50
N PRO A 216 -1.73 4.34 10.97
CA PRO A 216 -2.31 3.01 11.18
C PRO A 216 -2.32 2.59 12.64
N ARG A 217 -3.44 1.97 13.04
CA ARG A 217 -3.76 1.57 14.41
C ARG A 217 -4.16 0.10 14.44
N THR A 218 -4.01 -0.50 15.60
CA THR A 218 -4.63 -1.80 15.91
C THR A 218 -6.04 -1.59 16.47
N TRP A 219 -6.90 -2.60 16.33
CA TRP A 219 -8.24 -2.57 16.94
C TRP A 219 -8.22 -2.39 18.46
N ARG A 220 -7.21 -2.97 19.14
CA ARG A 220 -6.97 -2.74 20.57
C ARG A 220 -6.71 -1.28 20.91
N GLU A 221 -6.00 -0.55 20.04
CA GLU A 221 -5.76 0.88 20.23
C GLU A 221 -7.01 1.71 19.96
N LEU A 222 -7.83 1.32 18.98
CA LEU A 222 -9.11 1.98 18.73
C LEU A 222 -10.06 1.87 19.92
N ALA A 223 -10.01 0.76 20.67
CA ALA A 223 -10.80 0.58 21.87
C ALA A 223 -10.29 1.37 23.10
N SER A 224 -9.13 2.05 23.00
CA SER A 224 -8.58 2.81 24.11
C SER A 224 -9.34 4.13 24.33
N PRO A 225 -9.70 4.47 25.58
CA PRO A 225 -10.29 5.78 25.88
C PRO A 225 -9.31 6.94 25.66
N ALA A 226 -8.01 6.66 25.57
CA ALA A 226 -6.97 7.65 25.24
C ALA A 226 -6.71 7.77 23.73
N LEU A 227 -7.60 7.24 22.88
CA LEU A 227 -7.44 7.35 21.43
C LEU A 227 -7.42 8.81 20.99
N LYS A 228 -6.36 9.17 20.26
CA LYS A 228 -6.18 10.47 19.64
C LYS A 228 -5.51 10.32 18.29
N GLN A 229 -5.58 11.38 17.48
CA GLN A 229 -4.72 11.55 16.32
C GLN A 229 -3.25 11.61 16.78
N LEU A 230 -2.34 11.03 16.00
CA LEU A 230 -0.92 10.97 16.35
C LEU A 230 -0.12 12.02 15.58
N ASP A 231 0.86 12.63 16.25
CA ASP A 231 1.88 13.44 15.59
C ASP A 231 2.99 12.59 14.96
N TYR A 232 3.79 13.21 14.10
CA TYR A 232 4.87 12.51 13.40
C TYR A 232 5.93 11.92 14.34
N ARG A 233 6.21 12.52 15.50
CA ARG A 233 7.19 11.99 16.46
C ARG A 233 6.64 10.74 17.16
N GLU A 234 5.36 10.75 17.51
CA GLU A 234 4.64 9.58 18.00
C GLU A 234 4.64 8.45 16.97
N VAL A 235 4.40 8.75 15.69
CA VAL A 235 4.49 7.76 14.61
C VAL A 235 5.91 7.23 14.44
N MET A 236 6.93 8.10 14.41
CA MET A 236 8.33 7.67 14.26
C MET A 236 8.77 6.70 15.37
N ARG A 237 8.37 6.95 16.63
CA ARG A 237 8.65 6.01 17.73
C ARG A 237 8.01 4.63 17.51
N ARG A 238 6.81 4.57 16.93
CA ARG A 238 6.12 3.30 16.61
C ARG A 238 6.83 2.56 15.49
N VAL A 239 7.24 3.28 14.45
CA VAL A 239 7.99 2.74 13.31
C VAL A 239 9.32 2.17 13.78
N GLN A 240 10.07 2.89 14.62
CA GLN A 240 11.33 2.42 15.22
C GLN A 240 11.13 1.17 16.08
N GLY A 241 9.97 1.01 16.72
CA GLY A 241 9.59 -0.21 17.44
C GLY A 241 9.06 -1.34 16.55
N GLY A 242 9.18 -1.24 15.22
CA GLY A 242 8.74 -2.28 14.27
C GLY A 242 7.23 -2.42 14.11
N LYS A 243 6.42 -1.49 14.63
CA LYS A 243 4.96 -1.62 14.61
C LYS A 243 4.38 -1.12 13.28
N ASP A 244 4.01 -2.04 12.40
CA ASP A 244 3.28 -1.77 11.15
C ASP A 244 1.92 -2.47 11.10
N PRO A 245 0.84 -1.86 11.64
CA PRO A 245 -0.50 -2.42 11.53
C PRO A 245 -1.03 -2.47 10.08
N PHE A 246 -0.42 -1.74 9.15
CA PHE A 246 -0.89 -1.61 7.77
C PHE A 246 -0.24 -2.60 6.81
N ALA A 247 0.81 -3.32 7.24
CA ALA A 247 1.50 -4.33 6.45
C ALA A 247 0.56 -5.34 5.74
N PRO A 248 -0.53 -5.85 6.35
CA PRO A 248 -1.46 -6.75 5.66
C PRO A 248 -2.13 -6.14 4.43
N ILE A 249 -2.30 -4.81 4.40
CA ILE A 249 -2.94 -4.05 3.31
C ILE A 249 -1.91 -3.60 2.27
N SER A 250 -0.75 -3.12 2.69
CA SER A 250 0.29 -2.59 1.78
C SER A 250 1.12 -3.68 1.11
N GLY A 251 1.22 -4.86 1.73
CA GLY A 251 1.89 -6.02 1.14
C GLY A 251 1.33 -6.30 -0.25
N GLY A 252 2.19 -6.31 -1.27
CA GLY A 252 1.83 -6.82 -2.58
C GLY A 252 1.29 -8.25 -2.49
N SER A 253 0.74 -8.75 -3.58
CA SER A 253 0.36 -10.17 -3.73
C SER A 253 1.48 -11.17 -3.37
N GLY A 254 2.72 -10.71 -3.17
CA GLY A 254 3.84 -11.51 -2.72
C GLY A 254 3.61 -12.31 -1.43
N ASP A 255 2.89 -11.79 -0.43
CA ASP A 255 2.78 -12.49 0.85
C ASP A 255 2.00 -13.81 0.75
N SER A 256 0.95 -13.84 -0.08
CA SER A 256 0.23 -15.08 -0.41
C SER A 256 0.99 -15.95 -1.41
N LYS A 257 1.72 -15.35 -2.37
CA LYS A 257 2.59 -16.10 -3.31
C LYS A 257 3.75 -16.83 -2.60
N LEU A 258 4.22 -16.32 -1.46
CA LEU A 258 5.29 -16.91 -0.65
C LEU A 258 4.81 -17.98 0.34
N GLU A 259 3.51 -18.26 0.44
CA GLU A 259 2.98 -19.31 1.35
C GLU A 259 3.63 -20.67 1.10
N LYS A 260 3.76 -21.06 -0.18
CA LYS A 260 4.41 -22.32 -0.57
C LYS A 260 5.90 -22.32 -0.26
N TYR A 261 6.57 -21.17 -0.36
CA TYR A 261 7.97 -21.04 0.01
C TYR A 261 8.16 -21.19 1.52
N ARG A 262 7.38 -20.44 2.31
CA ARG A 262 7.48 -20.41 3.77
C ARG A 262 7.06 -21.73 4.41
N SER A 263 6.02 -22.39 3.91
CA SER A 263 5.58 -23.69 4.43
C SER A 263 6.62 -24.82 4.30
N LYS A 264 7.65 -24.63 3.46
CA LYS A 264 8.75 -25.58 3.28
C LYS A 264 9.99 -25.25 4.12
N ARG A 265 10.00 -24.14 4.85
CA ARG A 265 11.18 -23.67 5.60
C ARG A 265 10.84 -23.45 7.07
N ASP A 266 11.85 -23.60 7.92
CA ASP A 266 11.76 -23.38 9.35
C ASP A 266 12.70 -22.21 9.72
N PRO A 267 12.18 -21.06 10.19
CA PRO A 267 12.99 -19.89 10.53
C PRO A 267 14.14 -20.16 11.48
N GLU A 268 14.05 -21.20 12.31
CA GLU A 268 15.10 -21.55 13.26
C GLU A 268 16.11 -22.58 12.69
N ALA A 269 15.79 -23.24 11.57
CA ALA A 269 16.61 -24.32 11.01
C ALA A 269 17.13 -24.08 9.59
N THR A 270 16.54 -23.16 8.82
CA THR A 270 16.95 -22.89 7.43
C THR A 270 17.59 -21.50 7.31
N PRO A 271 18.83 -21.40 6.77
CA PRO A 271 19.53 -20.12 6.61
C PRO A 271 18.92 -19.21 5.52
N GLU A 272 17.98 -19.73 4.74
CA GLU A 272 17.28 -18.98 3.69
C GLU A 272 16.48 -17.76 4.23
N PRO A 273 16.37 -16.66 3.47
CA PRO A 273 15.64 -15.48 3.91
C PRO A 273 14.12 -15.70 3.94
N PHE A 274 13.45 -15.08 4.91
CA PHE A 274 11.98 -15.18 5.09
C PHE A 274 11.24 -13.87 4.87
N THR A 275 11.99 -12.78 4.93
CA THR A 275 11.52 -11.42 4.71
C THR A 275 11.17 -11.24 3.25
N ALA A 276 10.04 -10.58 2.98
CA ALA A 276 9.77 -9.98 1.68
C ALA A 276 10.24 -8.53 1.76
N GLU A 277 11.47 -8.30 2.20
CA GLU A 277 12.01 -6.94 2.20
C GLU A 277 12.17 -6.59 0.73
N HIS A 278 11.22 -5.79 0.24
CA HIS A 278 11.26 -5.22 -1.07
C HIS A 278 12.65 -4.62 -1.29
N HIS A 279 13.47 -5.30 -2.10
CA HIS A 279 14.64 -4.68 -2.68
C HIS A 279 14.12 -3.52 -3.51
N LEU A 280 14.15 -2.34 -2.90
CA LEU A 280 14.03 -1.07 -3.59
C LEU A 280 15.09 -1.13 -4.67
N ALA A 281 14.67 -1.21 -5.93
CA ALA A 281 15.57 -1.19 -7.08
C ALA A 281 16.63 -0.10 -6.85
N ASP A 282 17.91 -0.49 -6.97
CA ASP A 282 19.05 0.42 -6.86
C ASP A 282 18.82 1.64 -7.77
N SER A 283 18.60 2.80 -7.15
CA SER A 283 18.07 4.02 -7.75
C SER A 283 19.08 4.79 -8.59
N SER A 284 20.25 4.20 -8.85
CA SER A 284 21.33 4.79 -9.65
C SER A 284 21.16 4.63 -11.15
N ARG A 285 20.23 3.79 -11.63
CA ARG A 285 20.00 3.56 -13.07
C ARG A 285 18.51 3.61 -13.40
N GLY A 286 18.08 4.71 -14.02
CA GLY A 286 16.72 4.87 -14.54
C GLY A 286 16.29 3.70 -15.45
N VAL A 287 14.98 3.50 -15.49
CA VAL A 287 14.23 2.30 -15.95
C VAL A 287 14.12 1.26 -14.83
N LEU A 288 12.88 0.94 -14.43
CA LEU A 288 12.53 -0.24 -13.62
C LEU A 288 13.20 -1.45 -14.27
N ARG A 289 14.37 -1.87 -13.78
CA ARG A 289 15.00 -3.08 -14.26
C ARG A 289 14.24 -4.22 -13.61
N GLU A 290 13.51 -4.97 -14.40
CA GLU A 290 13.15 -6.34 -14.05
C GLU A 290 14.47 -7.03 -13.65
N LYS A 291 14.70 -7.20 -12.33
CA LYS A 291 15.88 -7.91 -11.83
C LYS A 291 15.66 -9.38 -12.15
N PHE A 292 16.64 -10.01 -12.78
CA PHE A 292 16.69 -11.46 -12.82
C PHE A 292 18.00 -11.92 -12.23
N VAL A 293 17.98 -13.12 -11.66
CA VAL A 293 19.16 -13.80 -11.15
C VAL A 293 19.20 -15.21 -11.71
N ILE A 294 20.41 -15.69 -11.97
CA ILE A 294 20.68 -17.10 -12.26
C ILE A 294 21.55 -17.58 -11.11
N GLN A 295 21.01 -18.46 -10.27
CA GLN A 295 21.73 -19.00 -9.12
C GLN A 295 22.23 -20.41 -9.43
N GLU A 296 23.44 -20.70 -8.98
CA GLU A 296 24.01 -22.04 -9.05
C GLU A 296 23.50 -22.89 -7.88
N HIS A 297 22.97 -24.08 -8.16
CA HIS A 297 22.38 -24.95 -7.14
C HIS A 297 23.04 -26.33 -7.15
N HIS A 298 23.81 -26.59 -6.09
CA HIS A 298 24.53 -27.85 -5.86
C HIS A 298 23.68 -28.81 -5.01
N ALA A 299 22.66 -29.39 -5.64
CA ALA A 299 21.90 -30.50 -5.07
C ALA A 299 22.60 -31.84 -5.38
N SER A 300 21.85 -32.93 -5.61
CA SER A 300 22.44 -34.20 -6.07
C SER A 300 23.12 -34.12 -7.44
N ARG A 301 22.71 -33.13 -8.25
CA ARG A 301 23.35 -32.74 -9.50
C ARG A 301 23.39 -31.21 -9.58
N LEU A 302 24.47 -30.69 -10.16
CA LEU A 302 24.58 -29.28 -10.50
C LEU A 302 23.44 -28.90 -11.46
N HIS A 303 22.67 -27.89 -11.06
CA HIS A 303 21.71 -27.22 -11.93
C HIS A 303 21.70 -25.73 -11.60
N TYR A 304 20.97 -24.95 -12.40
CA TYR A 304 20.83 -23.52 -12.22
C TYR A 304 19.37 -23.17 -11.96
N ASP A 305 19.10 -22.17 -11.14
CA ASP A 305 17.78 -21.61 -10.94
C ASP A 305 17.71 -20.23 -11.60
N PHE A 306 16.79 -20.05 -12.54
CA PHE A 306 16.46 -18.75 -13.10
C PHE A 306 15.33 -18.13 -12.29
N ARG A 307 15.50 -16.88 -11.89
CA ARG A 307 14.49 -16.16 -11.13
C ARG A 307 14.30 -14.77 -11.69
N LEU A 308 13.04 -14.35 -11.81
CA LEU A 308 12.65 -13.06 -12.35
C LEU A 308 11.80 -12.32 -11.31
N GLU A 309 12.20 -11.11 -10.99
CA GLU A 309 11.40 -10.20 -10.18
C GLU A 309 10.06 -9.91 -10.87
N ARG A 310 8.97 -10.24 -10.19
CA ARG A 310 7.62 -9.90 -10.62
C ARG A 310 6.69 -9.79 -9.41
N ASP A 311 5.92 -8.70 -9.35
CA ASP A 311 4.94 -8.42 -8.29
C ASP A 311 5.50 -8.49 -6.85
N GLY A 312 6.78 -8.16 -6.66
CA GLY A 312 7.44 -8.16 -5.35
C GLY A 312 7.88 -9.53 -4.83
N VAL A 313 7.95 -10.53 -5.72
CA VAL A 313 8.59 -11.83 -5.47
C VAL A 313 9.50 -12.20 -6.64
N LEU A 314 10.35 -13.19 -6.43
CA LEU A 314 11.13 -13.84 -7.46
C LEU A 314 10.36 -15.06 -8.01
N VAL A 315 9.72 -14.91 -9.16
CA VAL A 315 9.13 -16.05 -9.88
C VAL A 315 10.27 -16.91 -10.39
N SER A 316 10.24 -18.20 -10.09
CA SER A 316 11.44 -19.03 -10.14
C SER A 316 11.27 -20.32 -10.93
N TRP A 317 12.32 -20.71 -11.64
CA TRP A 317 12.39 -21.94 -12.43
C TRP A 317 13.74 -22.62 -12.26
N ALA A 318 13.71 -23.92 -12.01
CA ALA A 318 14.90 -24.77 -12.12
C ALA A 318 15.21 -25.03 -13.60
N LEU A 319 16.50 -24.95 -13.95
CA LEU A 319 17.08 -25.22 -15.26
C LEU A 319 18.00 -26.46 -15.17
N PRO A 320 17.47 -27.68 -15.28
CA PRO A 320 18.25 -28.91 -15.11
C PRO A 320 19.36 -29.09 -16.15
N LYS A 321 19.23 -28.45 -17.32
CA LYS A 321 20.23 -28.45 -18.40
C LYS A 321 21.06 -27.17 -18.44
N GLY A 322 20.96 -26.33 -17.41
CA GLY A 322 21.60 -25.02 -17.33
C GLY A 322 21.00 -23.99 -18.29
N VAL A 323 21.66 -22.83 -18.36
CA VAL A 323 21.24 -21.70 -19.21
C VAL A 323 21.60 -21.98 -20.67
N PRO A 324 20.66 -21.82 -21.63
CA PRO A 324 20.98 -21.94 -23.05
C PRO A 324 22.09 -20.95 -23.46
N THR A 325 23.10 -21.44 -24.17
CA THR A 325 24.19 -20.59 -24.69
C THR A 325 23.90 -20.02 -26.08
N SER A 326 22.75 -20.38 -26.68
CA SER A 326 22.29 -19.84 -27.97
C SER A 326 20.76 -19.83 -28.06
N GLY A 327 20.20 -18.87 -28.81
CA GLY A 327 18.75 -18.77 -29.05
C GLY A 327 18.17 -19.84 -30.00
N LYS A 328 18.98 -20.78 -30.48
CA LYS A 328 18.54 -21.90 -31.35
C LYS A 328 18.25 -23.17 -30.57
N GLN A 329 18.54 -23.20 -29.26
CA GLN A 329 18.38 -24.36 -28.40
C GLN A 329 17.47 -24.00 -27.23
N ASN A 330 16.40 -24.78 -27.06
CA ASN A 330 15.50 -24.62 -25.93
C ASN A 330 15.91 -25.56 -24.80
N HIS A 331 16.18 -25.02 -23.61
CA HIS A 331 16.32 -25.81 -22.40
C HIS A 331 15.02 -25.85 -21.63
N LEU A 332 14.78 -26.95 -20.91
CA LEU A 332 13.63 -27.09 -20.04
C LEU A 332 13.78 -26.14 -18.84
N ALA A 333 12.72 -25.38 -18.54
CA ALA A 333 12.57 -24.61 -17.31
C ALA A 333 11.37 -25.16 -16.53
N VAL A 334 11.61 -25.62 -15.31
CA VAL A 334 10.57 -26.20 -14.44
C VAL A 334 10.25 -25.20 -13.35
N GLN A 335 9.01 -24.70 -13.31
CA GLN A 335 8.62 -23.70 -12.33
C GLN A 335 8.68 -24.27 -10.91
N THR A 336 9.33 -23.53 -10.00
CA THR A 336 9.40 -23.83 -8.56
C THR A 336 8.51 -22.85 -7.79
N GLU A 337 8.45 -22.96 -6.45
CA GLU A 337 7.85 -21.89 -5.64
C GLU A 337 8.50 -20.52 -5.91
N ASP A 338 7.72 -19.45 -5.76
CA ASP A 338 8.24 -18.08 -5.78
C ASP A 338 9.10 -17.84 -4.54
N HIS A 339 10.12 -17.01 -4.65
CA HIS A 339 11.06 -16.73 -3.55
C HIS A 339 10.98 -15.26 -3.13
N PRO A 340 11.32 -14.93 -1.88
CA PRO A 340 11.40 -13.54 -1.44
C PRO A 340 12.46 -12.77 -2.26
N MET A 341 12.32 -11.45 -2.35
CA MET A 341 13.24 -10.59 -3.13
C MET A 341 14.69 -10.71 -2.65
N ASP A 342 14.84 -10.86 -1.34
CA ASP A 342 16.07 -11.01 -0.56
C ASP A 342 16.83 -12.29 -0.94
N TYR A 343 16.12 -13.26 -1.50
CA TYR A 343 16.72 -14.49 -2.01
C TYR A 343 17.61 -14.23 -3.23
N ALA A 344 17.42 -13.10 -3.94
CA ALA A 344 18.22 -12.79 -5.13
C ALA A 344 19.71 -12.64 -4.80
N ASP A 345 20.03 -12.22 -3.57
CA ASP A 345 21.40 -11.97 -3.12
C ASP A 345 21.85 -13.04 -2.09
N PHE A 346 21.05 -14.10 -1.88
CA PHE A 346 21.35 -15.18 -0.94
C PHE A 346 22.37 -16.17 -1.51
N GLU A 347 23.37 -16.48 -0.69
CA GLU A 347 24.33 -17.57 -0.89
C GLU A 347 24.47 -18.34 0.42
N GLY A 348 24.37 -19.68 0.37
CA GLY A 348 24.44 -20.50 1.59
C GLY A 348 24.29 -21.99 1.34
N THR A 349 24.56 -22.79 2.38
CA THR A 349 24.34 -24.25 2.36
C THR A 349 23.03 -24.59 3.07
N ILE A 350 22.08 -25.17 2.34
CA ILE A 350 20.80 -25.63 2.90
C ILE A 350 21.03 -26.95 3.64
N PRO A 351 20.66 -27.09 4.93
CA PRO A 351 20.83 -28.33 5.68
C PRO A 351 20.15 -29.54 5.04
N LYS A 352 20.81 -30.71 5.11
CA LYS A 352 20.24 -31.97 4.60
C LYS A 352 18.95 -32.31 5.35
N GLY A 353 17.85 -32.45 4.62
CA GLY A 353 16.52 -32.76 5.17
C GLY A 353 15.52 -31.59 5.14
N SER A 354 15.99 -30.36 4.86
CA SER A 354 15.13 -29.20 4.61
C SER A 354 14.67 -29.19 3.14
N THR A 355 13.40 -28.93 2.87
CA THR A 355 12.77 -29.14 1.55
C THR A 355 13.05 -28.01 0.54
N GLY A 356 14.17 -28.10 -0.17
CA GLY A 356 14.27 -27.70 -1.60
C GLY A 356 13.82 -28.86 -2.50
N PRO A 357 13.53 -28.68 -3.81
CA PRO A 357 13.09 -29.78 -4.66
C PRO A 357 14.09 -30.94 -4.55
N GLY A 358 13.57 -32.10 -4.16
CA GLY A 358 14.28 -33.17 -3.44
C GLY A 358 15.38 -33.94 -4.19
N PRO A 359 15.71 -35.15 -3.68
CA PRO A 359 17.04 -35.79 -3.72
C PRO A 359 17.67 -36.00 -5.08
#